data_AF-A0A2A4ZH86-F1
#
_entry.id   AF-A0A2A4ZH86-F1
#
_cell.length_a   1.000
_cell.length_b   1.000
_cell.length_c   1.000
_cell.angle_alpha   90.00
_cell.angle_beta   90.00
_cell.angle_gamma   90.00
#
_symmetry.space_group_name_H-M   'P 1'
#
loop_
_entity.id
_entity.type
_entity.pdbx_description
1 polymer ?
#
loop_
_entity_poly.entity_id
_entity_poly.type
_entity_poly.pdbx_seq_one_letter_code
_entity_poly.pdbx_strand_id
1 'polypeptide(L)'
;MMHRSKAYASAEQKDSIVLPNGHFVPTPMVGDLHERSDPGRNLTGPFNVAAEPGTAVAEIVTEIARRYSHQAGYLVRKLKYLVAKHGDWAERPTLDQQLSVEKIRDLCGWKPRHMQFQDAVF
;
A
#
# COMPACT_ATOMS: atom_id res chain seq x y z
N MET A 1 -56.33 -39.33 20.92
CA MET A 1 -57.02 -38.24 20.16
C MET A 1 -55.92 -37.28 19.71
N MET A 2 -55.41 -37.27 18.46
CA MET A 2 -56.06 -36.86 17.18
C MET A 2 -56.91 -35.61 17.38
N HIS A 3 -56.80 -34.45 16.71
CA HIS A 3 -56.15 -33.93 15.48
C HIS A 3 -56.27 -32.37 15.62
N ARG A 4 -55.58 -31.43 14.95
CA ARG A 4 -55.33 -31.22 13.51
C ARG A 4 -54.49 -29.94 13.31
N SER A 5 -53.70 -29.91 12.24
CA SER A 5 -52.85 -28.81 11.73
C SER A 5 -53.59 -27.52 11.33
N LYS A 6 -52.83 -26.41 11.27
CA LYS A 6 -52.78 -25.49 10.13
C LYS A 6 -51.35 -24.99 9.90
N ALA A 7 -50.92 -25.02 8.65
CA ALA A 7 -49.65 -24.52 8.12
C ALA A 7 -49.74 -23.01 7.81
N TYR A 8 -48.59 -22.32 7.84
CA TYR A 8 -48.30 -21.17 6.98
C TYR A 8 -46.84 -21.26 6.54
N ALA A 9 -46.61 -20.93 5.27
CA ALA A 9 -45.39 -21.16 4.52
C ALA A 9 -44.55 -19.89 4.32
N SER A 10 -43.25 -20.11 4.10
CA SER A 10 -42.32 -19.46 3.16
C SER A 10 -42.10 -17.93 3.16
N ALA A 11 -40.84 -17.53 3.36
CA ALA A 11 -40.02 -16.71 2.46
C ALA A 11 -38.66 -16.43 3.13
N GLU A 12 -37.49 -16.35 2.50
CA GLU A 12 -37.04 -16.62 1.13
C GLU A 12 -35.51 -16.71 1.22
N GLN A 13 -34.94 -17.67 0.52
CA GLN A 13 -33.53 -17.96 0.42
C GLN A 13 -33.12 -17.64 -1.02
N LYS A 14 -32.50 -16.48 -1.24
CA LYS A 14 -31.98 -15.97 -2.53
C LYS A 14 -30.79 -15.08 -2.15
N ASP A 15 -29.54 -15.41 -2.45
CA ASP A 15 -29.01 -15.46 -3.81
C ASP A 15 -27.91 -16.52 -3.98
N SER A 16 -28.18 -17.53 -4.79
CA SER A 16 -27.15 -18.40 -5.35
C SER A 16 -27.60 -18.83 -6.74
N ILE A 17 -26.84 -18.45 -7.77
CA ILE A 17 -27.05 -18.92 -9.14
C ILE A 17 -26.30 -20.25 -9.29
N VAL A 18 -27.03 -21.32 -9.56
CA VAL A 18 -26.51 -22.66 -9.84
C VAL A 18 -26.51 -22.87 -11.35
N LEU A 19 -25.35 -23.19 -11.93
CA LEU A 19 -25.24 -23.60 -13.34
C LEU A 19 -25.54 -25.11 -13.50
N PRO A 20 -26.05 -25.54 -14.67
CA PRO A 20 -26.69 -26.85 -14.86
C PRO A 20 -25.81 -28.10 -14.70
N ASN A 21 -24.52 -27.96 -14.37
CA ASN A 21 -23.57 -29.07 -14.30
C ASN A 21 -23.04 -29.33 -12.88
N GLY A 22 -23.62 -28.71 -11.84
CA GLY A 22 -23.30 -29.01 -10.44
C GLY A 22 -21.90 -28.61 -9.96
N HIS A 23 -21.09 -27.96 -10.80
CA HIS A 23 -19.79 -27.41 -10.40
C HIS A 23 -19.98 -26.01 -9.80
N PHE A 24 -19.50 -25.83 -8.57
CA PHE A 24 -19.40 -24.55 -7.90
C PHE A 24 -18.20 -23.78 -8.48
N VAL A 25 -18.44 -22.66 -9.14
CA VAL A 25 -17.38 -21.75 -9.57
C VAL A 25 -17.30 -20.66 -8.51
N PRO A 26 -16.20 -20.54 -7.73
CA PRO A 26 -16.04 -19.37 -6.90
C PRO A 26 -15.93 -18.15 -7.81
N THR A 27 -16.86 -17.21 -7.66
CA THR A 27 -16.80 -15.89 -8.28
C THR A 27 -15.40 -15.32 -8.02
N PRO A 28 -14.70 -14.74 -9.02
CA PRO A 28 -13.46 -14.03 -8.75
C PRO A 28 -13.79 -12.88 -7.81
N MET A 29 -13.40 -13.03 -6.54
CA MET A 29 -13.52 -12.01 -5.52
C MET A 29 -12.63 -10.85 -5.95
N VAL A 30 -13.25 -9.83 -6.55
CA VAL A 30 -12.71 -8.48 -6.58
C VAL A 30 -12.62 -8.09 -5.09
N GLY A 31 -11.42 -8.20 -4.53
CA GLY A 31 -11.19 -8.20 -3.09
C GLY A 31 -11.60 -6.88 -2.45
N ASP A 32 -12.78 -6.87 -1.86
CA ASP A 32 -13.23 -5.85 -0.92
C ASP A 32 -12.29 -5.83 0.29
N LEU A 33 -11.72 -4.65 0.55
CA LEU A 33 -10.90 -4.34 1.72
C LEU A 33 -11.80 -4.18 2.97
N HIS A 34 -12.32 -5.28 3.50
CA HIS A 34 -12.96 -5.37 4.82
C HIS A 34 -12.86 -6.86 5.23
N GLU A 35 -12.35 -7.33 6.37
CA GLU A 35 -12.18 -6.77 7.71
C GLU A 35 -10.96 -7.46 8.36
N ARG A 36 -9.98 -6.68 8.82
CA ARG A 36 -9.09 -7.07 9.94
C ARG A 36 -8.98 -5.91 10.93
N SER A 37 -10.07 -5.17 11.08
CA SER A 37 -10.19 -4.11 12.07
C SER A 37 -10.55 -4.77 13.39
N ASP A 38 -9.55 -5.07 14.21
CA ASP A 38 -9.76 -5.40 15.62
C ASP A 38 -10.36 -4.14 16.29
N PRO A 39 -11.65 -4.14 16.68
CA PRO A 39 -12.37 -2.92 17.08
C PRO A 39 -11.87 -2.30 18.40
N GLY A 40 -10.81 -2.86 19.01
CA GLY A 40 -10.17 -2.37 20.23
C GLY A 40 -8.86 -1.59 20.05
N ARG A 41 -8.34 -1.39 18.82
CA ARG A 41 -7.05 -0.69 18.62
C ARG A 41 -7.23 0.79 18.35
N ASN A 42 -6.82 1.62 19.31
CA ASN A 42 -6.77 3.08 19.13
C ASN A 42 -5.60 3.45 18.18
N LEU A 43 -5.90 3.69 16.91
CA LEU A 43 -4.93 4.06 15.85
C LEU A 43 -4.51 5.54 15.94
N THR A 44 -4.02 5.97 17.11
CA THR A 44 -3.58 7.35 17.36
C THR A 44 -2.07 7.47 17.43
N GLY A 45 -1.55 8.66 17.07
CA GLY A 45 -0.13 8.99 17.12
C GLY A 45 0.55 8.96 15.76
N PRO A 46 1.86 9.25 15.71
CA PRO A 46 2.59 9.36 14.45
C PRO A 46 2.81 8.00 13.80
N PHE A 47 2.71 7.97 12.48
CA PHE A 47 3.06 6.83 11.63
C PHE A 47 3.98 7.33 10.52
N ASN A 48 5.01 6.55 10.22
CA ASN A 48 5.81 6.79 9.02
C ASN A 48 5.08 6.18 7.83
N VAL A 49 5.12 6.87 6.71
CA VAL A 49 4.58 6.40 5.44
C VAL A 49 5.68 6.52 4.40
N ALA A 50 6.18 5.37 3.95
CA ALA A 50 7.18 5.27 2.90
C ALA A 50 6.91 4.01 2.07
N ALA A 51 7.25 4.05 0.79
CA ALA A 51 7.19 2.86 -0.07
C ALA A 51 8.30 1.86 0.30
N GLU A 52 9.49 2.41 0.55
CA GLU A 52 10.72 1.70 0.89
C GLU A 52 11.38 2.35 2.12
N PRO A 53 12.17 1.61 2.92
CA PRO A 53 12.85 2.17 4.09
C PRO A 53 13.84 3.30 3.77
N GLY A 54 14.44 3.27 2.58
CA GLY A 54 15.40 4.24 2.07
C GLY A 54 16.02 3.75 0.76
N THR A 55 16.53 4.67 -0.04
CA THR A 55 17.15 4.41 -1.34
C THR A 55 18.36 5.30 -1.53
N ALA A 56 19.41 4.80 -2.17
CA ALA A 56 20.55 5.63 -2.50
C ALA A 56 20.17 6.70 -3.54
N VAL A 57 20.53 7.96 -3.30
CA VAL A 57 20.28 9.07 -4.26
C VAL A 57 20.84 8.75 -5.65
N ALA A 58 21.96 8.03 -5.73
CA ALA A 58 22.56 7.59 -7.00
C ALA A 58 21.66 6.64 -7.81
N GLU A 59 20.87 5.79 -7.15
CA GLU A 59 19.93 4.87 -7.82
C GLU A 59 18.73 5.64 -8.35
N ILE A 60 18.21 6.61 -7.58
CA ILE A 60 17.13 7.51 -8.02
C ILE A 60 17.56 8.28 -9.28
N VAL A 61 18.76 8.84 -9.25
CA VAL A 61 19.33 9.60 -10.37
C VAL A 61 19.53 8.71 -11.60
N THR A 62 20.05 7.50 -11.42
CA THR A 62 20.22 6.51 -12.51
C THR A 62 18.89 6.18 -13.16
N GLU A 63 17.85 5.97 -12.38
CA GLU A 63 16.52 5.64 -12.88
C GLU A 63 15.86 6.82 -13.62
N ILE A 64 16.01 8.06 -13.12
CA ILE A 64 15.56 9.26 -13.84
C ILE A 64 16.28 9.40 -15.18
N ALA A 65 17.61 9.23 -15.21
CA ALA A 65 18.38 9.29 -16.44
C ALA A 65 17.91 8.25 -17.47
N ARG A 66 17.66 7.01 -17.01
CA ARG A 66 17.15 5.90 -17.83
C ARG A 66 15.78 6.23 -18.45
N ARG A 67 14.84 6.79 -17.67
CA ARG A 67 13.47 7.07 -18.13
C ARG A 67 13.39 8.19 -19.16
N TYR A 68 14.16 9.25 -19.00
CA TYR A 68 14.06 10.44 -19.85
C TYR A 68 15.13 10.50 -20.94
N SER A 69 15.91 9.44 -21.14
CA SER A 69 17.02 9.37 -22.11
C SER A 69 17.97 10.57 -22.02
N HIS A 70 18.16 11.10 -20.81
CA HIS A 70 18.89 12.33 -20.58
C HIS A 70 20.40 12.07 -20.68
N GLN A 71 21.08 12.82 -21.56
CA GLN A 71 22.50 12.62 -21.87
C GLN A 71 23.45 13.37 -20.92
N ALA A 72 22.94 14.24 -20.03
CA ALA A 72 23.82 14.93 -19.10
C ALA A 72 24.21 14.01 -17.93
N GLY A 73 25.51 13.95 -17.63
CA GLY A 73 26.03 13.25 -16.47
C GLY A 73 25.54 13.89 -15.18
N TYR A 74 24.64 13.20 -14.48
CA TYR A 74 24.24 13.60 -13.14
C TYR A 74 25.38 13.33 -12.14
N LEU A 75 25.56 14.24 -11.19
CA LEU A 75 26.61 14.15 -10.19
C LEU A 75 26.02 14.28 -8.79
N VAL A 76 26.09 13.20 -8.02
CA VAL A 76 25.75 13.23 -6.59
C VAL A 76 26.89 13.93 -5.84
N ARG A 77 26.57 15.01 -5.12
CA ARG A 77 27.54 15.84 -4.40
C ARG A 77 27.57 15.48 -2.92
N LYS A 78 28.77 15.54 -2.32
CA LYS A 78 28.93 15.43 -0.86
C LYS A 78 28.40 16.68 -0.17
N LEU A 79 27.84 16.52 1.04
CA LEU A 79 27.27 17.61 1.86
C LEU A 79 28.18 18.85 1.95
N LYS A 80 29.49 18.67 2.17
CA LYS A 80 30.44 19.81 2.26
C LYS A 80 30.38 20.77 1.05
N TYR A 81 30.16 20.24 -0.15
CA TYR A 81 30.05 21.07 -1.36
C TYR A 81 28.69 21.76 -1.45
N LEU A 82 27.65 21.14 -0.89
CA LEU A 82 26.31 21.74 -0.83
C LEU A 82 26.27 22.85 0.22
N VAL A 83 26.86 22.64 1.40
CA VAL A 83 26.98 23.69 2.45
C VAL A 83 27.81 24.86 1.94
N ALA A 84 28.94 24.61 1.28
CA ALA A 84 29.75 25.69 0.69
C ALA A 84 28.98 26.56 -0.32
N LYS A 85 28.00 25.97 -1.02
CA LYS A 85 27.19 26.66 -2.04
C LYS A 85 25.89 27.26 -1.50
N HIS A 86 25.25 26.60 -0.55
CA HIS A 86 23.88 26.88 -0.10
C HIS A 86 23.77 27.20 1.38
N GLY A 87 24.89 27.25 2.11
CA GLY A 87 24.94 27.45 3.55
C GLY A 87 24.28 26.30 4.33
N ASP A 88 23.96 26.59 5.59
CA ASP A 88 23.40 25.64 6.56
C ASP A 88 22.06 25.05 6.11
N TRP A 89 21.36 25.71 5.18
CA TRP A 89 20.14 25.18 4.57
C TRP A 89 20.36 23.79 3.95
N ALA A 90 21.55 23.51 3.40
CA ALA A 90 21.86 22.23 2.77
C ALA A 90 21.91 21.04 3.74
N GLU A 91 22.09 21.29 5.03
CA GLU A 91 22.29 20.22 6.02
C GLU A 91 21.03 19.37 6.20
N ARG A 92 19.86 20.02 6.28
CA ARG A 92 18.60 19.32 6.56
C ARG A 92 18.12 18.45 5.39
N PRO A 93 18.10 18.92 4.12
CA PRO A 93 17.69 18.09 2.98
C PRO A 93 18.66 16.95 2.67
N THR A 94 19.92 17.04 3.11
CA THR A 94 20.94 16.01 2.88
C THR A 94 21.05 15.04 4.07
N LEU A 95 20.16 15.17 5.06
CA LEU A 95 20.13 14.24 6.19
C LEU A 95 19.81 12.84 5.67
N ASP A 96 20.68 11.89 5.99
CA ASP A 96 20.48 10.49 5.64
C ASP A 96 19.44 9.90 6.61
N GLN A 97 18.21 9.77 6.13
CA GLN A 97 17.08 9.30 6.92
C GLN A 97 16.54 8.00 6.32
N GLN A 98 16.34 7.02 7.19
CA GLN A 98 15.60 5.80 6.88
C GLN A 98 14.35 5.74 7.76
N LEU A 99 13.23 5.29 7.19
CA LEU A 99 11.94 5.25 7.88
C LEU A 99 11.39 3.83 7.91
N SER A 100 11.15 3.34 9.12
CA SER A 100 10.43 2.09 9.38
C SER A 100 8.93 2.28 9.14
N VAL A 101 8.31 1.37 8.39
CA VAL A 101 6.87 1.39 8.05
C VAL A 101 6.09 0.24 8.66
N GLU A 102 6.76 -0.62 9.43
CA GLU A 102 6.19 -1.82 10.05
C GLU A 102 4.97 -1.45 10.92
N LYS A 103 5.05 -0.35 11.68
CA LYS A 103 3.94 0.13 12.54
C LYS A 103 2.62 0.30 11.77
N ILE A 104 2.63 0.95 10.61
CA ILE A 104 1.39 1.19 9.84
C ILE A 104 0.95 -0.07 9.08
N ARG A 105 1.89 -0.92 8.67
CA ARG A 105 1.58 -2.21 8.01
C ARG A 105 0.93 -3.19 8.98
N ASP A 106 1.48 -3.31 10.18
CA ASP A 106 1.03 -4.29 11.19
C ASP A 106 -0.28 -3.86 11.86
N LEU A 107 -0.47 -2.56 12.08
CA LEU A 107 -1.65 -2.05 12.77
C LEU A 107 -2.81 -1.74 11.83
N CYS A 108 -2.53 -1.28 10.61
CA CYS A 108 -3.56 -0.82 9.67
C CYS A 108 -3.70 -1.72 8.43
N GLY A 109 -2.85 -2.74 8.27
CA GLY A 109 -2.79 -3.52 7.03
C GLY A 109 -2.37 -2.68 5.81
N TRP A 110 -1.81 -1.49 6.03
CA TRP A 110 -1.48 -0.55 4.96
C TRP A 110 -0.42 -1.13 4.03
N LYS A 111 -0.54 -0.85 2.74
CA LYS A 111 0.44 -1.21 1.71
C LYS A 111 0.53 -0.08 0.67
N PRO A 112 1.74 0.35 0.27
CA PRO A 112 1.88 1.34 -0.79
C PRO A 112 1.46 0.73 -2.13
N ARG A 113 0.96 1.58 -3.04
CA ARG A 113 0.60 1.15 -4.41
C ARG A 113 1.83 0.69 -5.20
N HIS A 114 2.95 1.39 -5.02
CA HIS A 114 4.24 1.08 -5.63
C HIS A 114 5.18 0.71 -4.48
N MET A 115 5.65 -0.53 -4.48
CA MET A 115 6.53 -1.05 -3.41
C MET A 115 7.99 -0.62 -3.61
N GLN A 116 8.35 -0.27 -4.84
CA GLN A 116 9.68 0.19 -5.22
C GLN A 116 9.55 1.53 -5.96
N PHE A 117 10.49 2.45 -5.76
CA PHE A 117 10.45 3.77 -6.39
C PHE A 117 10.52 3.67 -7.93
N GLN A 118 11.13 2.61 -8.47
CA GLN A 118 11.20 2.31 -9.90
C GLN A 118 9.86 1.89 -10.50
N ASP A 119 8.88 1.50 -9.69
CA ASP A 119 7.53 1.14 -10.18
C ASP A 119 6.60 2.36 -10.24
N ALA A 120 6.98 3.47 -9.61
CA ALA A 120 6.13 4.63 -9.54
C ALA A 120 6.03 5.34 -10.90
N VAL A 121 4.84 5.81 -11.21
CA VAL A 121 4.50 6.50 -12.46
C VAL A 121 4.49 8.00 -12.16
N PHE A 122 5.30 8.79 -12.88
CA PHE A 122 5.43 10.24 -12.72
C PHE A 122 5.37 10.93 -14.09
#